data_AF-A0A1I4QCI7-F1
#
_entry.id   AF-A0A1I4QCI7-F1
#
_cell.length_a   1.000
_cell.length_b   1.000
_cell.length_c   1.000
_cell.angle_alpha   90.00
_cell.angle_beta   90.00
_cell.angle_gamma   90.00
#
_symmetry.space_group_name_H-M   'P 1'
#
loop_
_entity.id
_entity.type
_entity.pdbx_description
1 polymer ?
#
loop_
_entity_poly.entity_id
_entity_poly.type
_entity_poly.pdbx_seq_one_letter_code
_entity_poly.pdbx_strand_id
1 'polypeptide(L)'
;MKRLFYLVDHIDHVQDISDDLHTRGITDWRFHVVSKDEAGLYTHRLHRASVLDRTDLARYVERGMLIGLVLGLSFTLPLALFANLGWPTIAWAGLAVFSVMAGGWLGGFGGISAENYRIRRFHDAIEAGKYLVMVDVPKKFAEEIEQEMLEHHPEALLKAEGSSFNNPFASPDGRVHIV
;
A
#
# COMPACT_ATOMS: atom_id res chain seq x y z
N MET A 1 4.62 13.76 1.15
CA MET A 1 5.60 12.67 1.28
C MET A 1 5.70 11.99 -0.09
N LYS A 2 6.91 11.80 -0.60
CA LYS A 2 7.22 10.94 -1.75
C LYS A 2 7.79 9.63 -1.22
N ARG A 3 7.53 8.53 -1.92
CA ARG A 3 8.16 7.22 -1.70
C ARG A 3 9.06 6.93 -2.90
N LEU A 4 10.34 6.74 -2.65
CA LEU A 4 11.34 6.37 -3.66
C LEU A 4 11.55 4.86 -3.63
N PHE A 5 11.66 4.23 -4.80
CA PHE A 5 11.83 2.78 -4.95
C PHE A 5 13.17 2.47 -5.60
N TYR A 6 14.03 1.77 -4.88
CA TYR A 6 15.35 1.34 -5.32
C TYR A 6 15.42 -0.19 -5.36
N LEU A 7 16.11 -0.74 -6.37
CA LEU A 7 16.43 -2.16 -6.43
C LEU A 7 17.91 -2.35 -6.12
N VAL A 8 18.20 -3.29 -5.22
CA VAL A 8 19.54 -3.63 -4.76
C VAL A 8 19.75 -5.13 -4.88
N ASP A 9 20.94 -5.56 -5.30
CA ASP A 9 21.22 -6.97 -5.58
C ASP A 9 21.73 -7.76 -4.36
N HIS A 10 22.30 -7.08 -3.35
CA HIS A 10 22.84 -7.69 -2.14
C HIS A 10 22.35 -7.03 -0.86
N ILE A 11 22.18 -7.83 0.20
CA ILE A 11 21.68 -7.36 1.50
C ILE A 11 22.67 -6.44 2.22
N ASP A 12 23.97 -6.65 2.04
CA ASP A 12 25.01 -5.82 2.67
C ASP A 12 24.88 -4.36 2.21
N HIS A 13 24.69 -4.13 0.91
CA HIS A 13 24.41 -2.79 0.37
C HIS A 13 23.12 -2.18 0.91
N VAL A 14 22.09 -3.00 1.17
CA VAL A 14 20.84 -2.50 1.79
C VAL A 14 21.10 -2.02 3.22
N GLN A 15 21.98 -2.70 3.94
CA GLN A 15 22.37 -2.30 5.29
C GLN A 15 23.22 -1.02 5.28
N ASP A 16 24.18 -0.91 4.37
CA ASP A 16 25.00 0.30 4.22
C ASP A 16 24.10 1.53 3.93
N ILE A 17 23.14 1.38 3.00
CA ILE A 17 22.14 2.42 2.70
C ILE A 17 21.33 2.78 3.93
N SER A 18 20.91 1.78 4.72
CA SER A 18 20.15 2.00 5.94
C SER A 18 20.95 2.83 6.95
N ASP A 19 22.20 2.44 7.21
CA ASP A 19 23.08 3.08 8.18
C ASP A 19 23.43 4.53 7.79
N ASP A 20 23.66 4.80 6.50
CA ASP A 20 23.92 6.14 5.98
C ASP A 20 22.70 7.06 6.11
N LEU A 21 21.50 6.57 5.75
CA LEU A 21 20.25 7.33 5.92
C LEU A 21 19.93 7.59 7.40
N HIS A 22 20.24 6.63 8.28
CA HIS A 22 20.08 6.76 9.73
C HIS A 22 20.93 7.88 10.32
N THR A 23 22.19 7.97 9.89
CA THR A 23 23.13 9.00 10.31
C THR A 23 22.63 10.41 9.99
N ARG A 24 21.75 10.55 8.99
CA ARG A 24 21.13 11.81 8.56
C ARG A 24 19.75 12.09 9.17
N GLY A 25 19.32 11.27 10.13
CA GLY A 25 18.05 11.45 10.83
C GLY A 25 16.83 10.94 10.06
N ILE A 26 17.02 10.20 8.97
CA ILE A 26 15.94 9.40 8.39
C ILE A 26 15.81 8.16 9.26
N THR A 27 14.78 8.19 10.11
CA THR A 27 14.52 7.12 11.07
C THR A 27 13.97 5.88 10.36
N ASP A 28 14.25 4.71 10.92
CA ASP A 28 13.75 3.37 10.56
C ASP A 28 12.31 3.33 10.04
N TRP A 29 11.42 4.15 10.61
CA TRP A 29 10.01 4.27 10.22
C TRP A 29 9.80 4.66 8.74
N ARG A 30 10.78 5.29 8.10
CA ARG A 30 10.71 5.75 6.70
C ARG A 30 11.46 4.84 5.73
N PHE A 31 12.09 3.79 6.24
CA PHE A 31 12.89 2.86 5.47
C PHE A 31 12.24 1.47 5.52
N HIS A 32 11.84 0.95 4.36
CA HIS A 32 11.15 -0.32 4.28
C HIS A 32 11.77 -1.21 3.20
N VAL A 33 12.11 -2.44 3.58
CA VAL A 33 12.69 -3.41 2.64
C VAL A 33 11.71 -4.56 2.38
N VAL A 34 11.59 -4.95 1.11
CA VAL A 34 10.85 -6.13 0.66
C VAL A 34 11.81 -7.06 -0.08
N SER A 35 11.88 -8.31 0.37
CA SER A 35 12.66 -9.38 -0.25
C SER A 35 11.91 -10.70 -0.06
N LYS A 36 12.20 -11.66 -0.95
CA LYS A 36 11.76 -13.06 -0.84
C LYS A 36 12.36 -13.74 0.38
N ASP A 37 13.60 -13.40 0.73
CA ASP A 37 14.26 -13.91 1.93
C ASP A 37 13.95 -13.03 3.14
N GLU A 38 12.81 -13.31 3.77
CA GLU A 38 12.39 -12.60 4.98
C GLU A 38 13.25 -12.91 6.21
N ALA A 39 13.98 -14.04 6.20
CA ALA A 39 14.87 -14.43 7.29
C ALA A 39 16.16 -13.62 7.25
N GLY A 40 16.71 -13.38 6.06
CA GLY A 40 17.88 -12.51 5.86
C GLY A 40 17.66 -11.08 6.38
N LEU A 41 16.47 -10.52 6.18
CA LEU A 41 16.09 -9.19 6.70
C LEU A 41 16.06 -9.14 8.23
N TYR A 42 15.66 -10.23 8.88
CA TYR A 42 15.59 -10.33 10.35
C TYR A 42 17.00 -10.38 10.97
N THR A 43 17.92 -11.10 10.34
CA THR A 43 19.31 -11.22 10.79
C THR A 43 20.05 -9.88 10.75
N HIS A 44 19.75 -9.01 9.78
CA HIS A 44 20.40 -7.70 9.61
C HIS A 44 19.64 -6.54 10.27
N ARG A 45 18.63 -6.83 11.11
CA ARG A 45 17.79 -5.82 11.81
C ARG A 45 17.11 -4.79 10.90
N LEU A 46 16.89 -5.13 9.63
CA LEU A 46 16.25 -4.22 8.68
C LEU A 46 14.73 -4.18 8.92
N HIS A 47 14.15 -2.97 8.95
CA HIS A 47 12.72 -2.80 9.15
C HIS A 47 11.91 -3.35 7.96
N ARG A 48 11.07 -4.35 8.25
CA ARG A 48 10.15 -4.95 7.28
C ARG A 48 9.04 -3.96 6.94
N ALA A 49 8.67 -3.88 5.65
CA ALA A 49 7.44 -3.21 5.24
C ALA A 49 6.24 -3.79 6.03
N SER A 50 5.40 -2.91 6.59
CA SER A 50 4.21 -3.33 7.34
C SER A 50 3.28 -4.20 6.49
N VAL A 51 2.46 -5.05 7.11
CA VAL A 51 1.44 -5.84 6.41
C VAL A 51 0.52 -4.93 5.57
N LEU A 52 0.24 -3.71 6.05
CA LEU A 52 -0.52 -2.69 5.33
C LEU A 52 0.22 -2.07 4.14
N ASP A 53 1.56 -2.05 4.17
CA ASP A 53 2.37 -1.63 3.01
C ASP A 53 2.52 -2.77 2.00
N ARG A 54 2.48 -4.02 2.45
CA ARG A 54 2.61 -5.21 1.60
C ARG A 54 1.31 -5.63 0.93
N THR A 55 0.18 -5.37 1.55
CA THR A 55 -1.14 -5.79 1.07
C THR A 55 -1.98 -4.59 0.67
N ASP A 56 -2.80 -4.74 -0.37
CA ASP A 56 -3.74 -3.69 -0.81
C ASP A 56 -5.00 -3.61 0.09
N LEU A 57 -4.89 -4.02 1.35
CA LEU A 57 -6.00 -4.20 2.28
C LEU A 57 -6.90 -2.98 2.38
N ALA A 58 -6.31 -1.81 2.68
CA ALA A 58 -7.06 -0.57 2.87
C ALA A 58 -7.89 -0.21 1.62
N ARG A 59 -7.30 -0.37 0.42
CA ARG A 59 -7.97 -0.08 -0.85
C ARG A 59 -9.11 -1.06 -1.13
N TYR A 60 -8.93 -2.34 -0.84
CA TYR A 60 -9.99 -3.33 -1.02
C TYR A 60 -11.13 -3.16 -0.01
N VAL A 61 -10.83 -2.78 1.24
CA VAL A 61 -11.86 -2.40 2.23
C VAL A 61 -12.65 -1.19 1.74
N GLU A 62 -11.98 -0.13 1.30
CA GLU A 62 -12.62 1.08 0.77
C GLU A 62 -13.52 0.78 -0.43
N ARG A 63 -13.03 -0.01 -1.39
CA ARG A 63 -13.83 -0.48 -2.55
C ARG A 63 -15.01 -1.33 -2.12
N GLY A 64 -14.79 -2.25 -1.17
CA GLY A 64 -15.83 -3.08 -0.59
C GLY A 64 -16.93 -2.24 0.06
N MET A 65 -16.59 -1.20 0.81
CA MET A 65 -17.55 -0.27 1.40
C MET A 65 -18.34 0.50 0.34
N LEU A 66 -17.69 0.98 -0.72
CA LEU A 66 -18.36 1.67 -1.83
C LEU A 66 -19.37 0.76 -2.55
N ILE A 67 -18.97 -0.49 -2.84
CA ILE A 67 -19.86 -1.49 -3.44
C ILE A 67 -21.01 -1.81 -2.48
N GLY A 68 -20.71 -2.01 -1.19
CA GLY A 68 -21.71 -2.23 -0.15
C GLY A 68 -22.70 -1.08 0.00
N LEU A 69 -22.27 0.17 -0.20
CA LEU A 69 -23.13 1.35 -0.21
C LEU A 69 -24.06 1.36 -1.43
N VAL A 70 -23.52 1.13 -2.63
CA VAL A 70 -24.31 1.11 -3.87
C VAL A 70 -25.35 0.00 -3.82
N LEU A 71 -24.95 -1.22 -3.47
CA LEU A 71 -25.86 -2.36 -3.33
C LEU A 71 -26.86 -2.11 -2.20
N GLY A 72 -26.37 -1.69 -1.02
CA GLY A 72 -27.19 -1.38 0.14
C GLY A 72 -28.30 -0.40 -0.21
N LEU A 73 -27.99 0.73 -0.84
CA LEU A 73 -29.00 1.70 -1.26
C LEU A 73 -29.93 1.15 -2.35
N SER A 74 -29.38 0.42 -3.34
CA SER A 74 -30.16 -0.14 -4.45
C SER A 74 -31.23 -1.15 -3.99
N PHE A 75 -31.00 -1.88 -2.89
CA PHE A 75 -32.00 -2.79 -2.32
C PHE A 75 -32.84 -2.12 -1.22
N THR A 76 -32.21 -1.34 -0.33
CA THR A 76 -32.88 -0.75 0.84
C THR A 76 -33.90 0.31 0.43
N LEU A 77 -33.60 1.19 -0.54
CA LEU A 77 -34.55 2.23 -0.97
C LEU A 77 -35.83 1.64 -1.57
N PRO A 78 -35.77 0.75 -2.57
CA PRO A 78 -36.99 0.19 -3.15
C PRO A 78 -37.80 -0.61 -2.13
N LEU A 79 -37.15 -1.39 -1.26
CA LEU A 79 -37.83 -2.12 -0.19
C LEU A 79 -38.54 -1.17 0.78
N ALA A 80 -37.89 -0.08 1.19
CA ALA A 80 -38.48 0.91 2.08
C ALA A 80 -39.68 1.63 1.45
N LEU A 81 -39.66 1.88 0.14
CA LEU A 81 -40.71 2.63 -0.56
C LEU A 81 -41.89 1.75 -0.99
N PHE A 82 -41.64 0.51 -1.43
CA PHE A 82 -42.67 -0.30 -2.09
C PHE A 82 -43.16 -1.50 -1.28
N ALA A 83 -42.34 -2.05 -0.38
CA ALA A 83 -42.68 -3.31 0.28
C ALA A 83 -43.64 -3.14 1.48
N ASN A 84 -43.90 -1.90 1.91
CA ASN A 84 -44.82 -1.54 3.00
C ASN A 84 -44.60 -2.37 4.28
N LEU A 85 -43.33 -2.67 4.60
CA LEU A 85 -42.93 -3.58 5.67
C LEU A 85 -43.21 -3.08 7.10
N GLY A 86 -43.73 -1.86 7.28
CA GLY A 86 -44.02 -1.27 8.60
C GLY A 86 -42.78 -1.06 9.49
N TRP A 87 -41.58 -1.18 8.93
CA TRP A 87 -40.32 -1.05 9.67
C TRP A 87 -40.03 0.40 10.05
N PRO A 88 -39.52 0.65 11.28
CA PRO A 88 -39.11 1.99 11.69
C PRO A 88 -37.92 2.47 10.85
N THR A 89 -37.79 3.77 10.65
CA THR A 89 -36.72 4.41 9.86
C THR A 89 -35.31 4.00 10.31
N ILE A 90 -35.14 3.77 11.62
CA ILE A 90 -33.88 3.30 12.22
C ILE A 90 -33.46 1.91 11.69
N ALA A 91 -34.42 1.02 11.40
CA ALA A 91 -34.13 -0.32 10.90
C ALA A 91 -33.62 -0.27 9.45
N TRP A 92 -34.20 0.59 8.61
CA TRP A 92 -33.72 0.84 7.25
C TRP A 92 -32.32 1.47 7.24
N ALA A 93 -32.08 2.46 8.11
CA ALA A 93 -30.76 3.04 8.29
C ALA A 93 -29.74 1.98 8.76
N GLY A 94 -30.12 1.13 9.71
CA GLY A 94 -29.30 0.01 10.18
C GLY A 94 -28.95 -0.97 9.08
N LEU A 95 -29.91 -1.34 8.22
CA LEU A 95 -29.68 -2.22 7.08
C LEU A 95 -28.70 -1.60 6.05
N ALA A 96 -28.85 -0.31 5.77
CA ALA A 96 -27.95 0.41 4.87
C ALA A 96 -26.51 0.44 5.43
N VAL A 97 -26.35 0.80 6.72
CA VAL A 97 -25.04 0.82 7.39
C VAL A 97 -24.42 -0.58 7.42
N PHE A 98 -25.21 -1.60 7.77
CA PHE A 98 -24.75 -2.97 7.79
C PHE A 98 -24.25 -3.43 6.41
N SER A 99 -24.94 -3.04 5.32
CA SER A 99 -24.52 -3.37 3.95
C SER A 99 -23.15 -2.76 3.59
N VAL A 100 -22.89 -1.52 4.02
CA VAL A 100 -21.58 -0.86 3.84
C VAL A 100 -20.50 -1.59 4.62
N MET A 101 -20.76 -1.91 5.89
CA MET A 101 -19.80 -2.60 6.75
C MET A 101 -19.50 -4.02 6.23
N ALA A 102 -20.53 -4.76 5.82
CA ALA A 102 -20.40 -6.08 5.23
C ALA A 102 -19.60 -6.03 3.92
N GLY A 103 -19.84 -5.02 3.08
CA GLY A 103 -19.05 -4.77 1.88
C GLY A 103 -17.57 -4.53 2.20
N GLY A 104 -17.28 -3.67 3.18
CA GLY A 104 -15.91 -3.42 3.63
C GLY A 104 -15.22 -4.67 4.17
N TRP A 105 -15.93 -5.49 4.96
CA TRP A 105 -15.41 -6.75 5.50
C TRP A 105 -15.10 -7.77 4.40
N LEU A 106 -16.02 -7.97 3.45
CA LEU A 106 -15.81 -8.85 2.29
C LEU A 106 -14.68 -8.34 1.38
N GLY A 107 -14.60 -7.03 1.17
CA GLY A 107 -13.48 -6.40 0.48
C GLY A 107 -12.15 -6.68 1.19
N GLY A 108 -12.13 -6.55 2.52
CA GLY A 108 -10.96 -6.85 3.35
C GLY A 108 -10.39 -8.23 3.11
N PHE A 109 -11.22 -9.28 3.04
CA PHE A 109 -10.74 -10.63 2.73
C PHE A 109 -10.03 -10.73 1.38
N GLY A 110 -10.56 -10.06 0.34
CA GLY A 110 -9.88 -9.99 -0.95
C GLY A 110 -8.56 -9.21 -0.89
N GLY A 111 -8.50 -8.18 -0.04
CA GLY A 111 -7.33 -7.33 0.15
C GLY A 111 -6.17 -7.98 0.91
N ILE A 112 -6.45 -8.89 1.86
CA ILE A 112 -5.42 -9.57 2.65
C ILE A 112 -4.51 -10.44 1.76
N SER A 113 -5.08 -11.06 0.74
CA SER A 113 -4.33 -11.92 -0.20
C SER A 113 -3.79 -11.16 -1.40
N ALA A 114 -4.18 -9.89 -1.59
CA ALA A 114 -3.75 -9.08 -2.71
C ALA A 114 -2.44 -8.35 -2.38
N GLU A 115 -1.39 -8.66 -3.14
CA GLU A 115 -0.13 -7.92 -3.11
C GLU A 115 -0.37 -6.43 -3.43
N ASN A 116 0.33 -5.55 -2.72
CA ASN A 116 0.26 -4.12 -2.96
C ASN A 116 0.65 -3.80 -4.41
N TYR A 117 -0.21 -3.07 -5.12
CA TYR A 117 0.01 -2.70 -6.52
C TYR A 117 1.36 -1.98 -6.76
N ARG A 118 1.89 -1.29 -5.74
CA ARG A 118 3.18 -0.58 -5.80
C ARG A 118 4.39 -1.51 -5.84
N ILE A 119 4.26 -2.67 -5.20
CA ILE A 119 5.29 -3.72 -5.10
C ILE A 119 5.17 -4.68 -6.27
N ARG A 120 3.94 -4.94 -6.74
CA ARG A 120 3.66 -5.90 -7.82
C ARG A 120 4.47 -5.68 -9.11
N ARG A 121 4.81 -4.43 -9.45
CA ARG A 121 5.69 -4.10 -10.60
C ARG A 121 7.15 -4.53 -10.42
N PHE A 122 7.56 -4.81 -9.19
CA PHE A 122 8.88 -5.29 -8.81
C PHE A 122 8.84 -6.77 -8.40
N HIS A 123 7.69 -7.43 -8.52
CA HIS A 123 7.51 -8.82 -8.09
C HIS A 123 8.53 -9.75 -8.74
N ASP A 124 8.71 -9.66 -10.06
CA ASP A 124 9.69 -10.47 -10.81
C ASP A 124 11.13 -10.23 -10.32
N ALA A 125 11.46 -8.99 -9.95
CA ALA A 125 12.78 -8.65 -9.43
C ALA A 125 13.00 -9.21 -8.02
N ILE A 126 11.98 -9.13 -7.16
CA ILE A 126 12.00 -9.70 -5.81
C ILE A 126 12.07 -11.24 -5.89
N GLU A 127 11.35 -11.84 -6.83
CA GLU A 127 11.34 -13.29 -7.04
C GLU A 127 12.68 -13.80 -7.59
N ALA A 128 13.38 -12.98 -8.38
CA ALA A 128 14.76 -13.19 -8.82
C ALA A 128 15.81 -13.01 -7.70
N GLY A 129 15.39 -12.64 -6.48
CA GLY A 129 16.27 -12.51 -5.31
C GLY A 129 16.80 -11.10 -5.04
N LYS A 130 16.32 -10.09 -5.77
CA LYS A 130 16.68 -8.68 -5.51
C LYS A 130 15.91 -8.13 -4.31
N TYR A 131 16.48 -7.10 -3.69
CA TYR A 131 15.90 -6.38 -2.56
C TYR A 131 15.27 -5.08 -3.06
N LEU A 132 13.98 -4.88 -2.75
CA LEU A 132 13.29 -3.63 -2.99
C LEU A 132 13.38 -2.75 -1.75
N VAL A 133 14.09 -1.64 -1.88
CA VAL A 133 14.24 -0.62 -0.83
C VAL A 133 13.27 0.52 -1.11
N MET A 134 12.43 0.84 -0.13
CA MET A 134 11.46 1.92 -0.19
C MET A 134 11.82 2.98 0.85
N VAL A 135 12.03 4.22 0.39
CA VAL A 135 12.42 5.34 1.24
C VAL A 135 11.36 6.43 1.19
N ASP A 136 10.76 6.75 2.34
CA ASP A 136 9.74 7.79 2.48
C ASP A 136 10.36 9.15 2.85
N VAL A 137 10.34 10.08 1.92
CA VAL A 137 10.95 11.42 2.07
C VAL A 137 9.93 12.55 1.95
N PRO A 138 10.05 13.63 2.74
CA PRO A 138 9.28 14.85 2.48
C PRO A 138 9.63 15.41 1.11
N LYS A 139 8.64 15.97 0.39
CA LYS A 139 8.83 16.48 -0.99
C LYS A 139 10.00 17.46 -1.13
N LYS A 140 10.28 18.23 -0.07
CA LYS A 140 11.36 19.23 -0.03
C LYS A 140 12.77 18.62 -0.07
N PHE A 141 12.94 17.40 0.40
CA PHE A 141 14.24 16.72 0.53
C PHE A 141 14.38 15.55 -0.46
N ALA A 142 13.42 15.36 -1.37
CA ALA A 142 13.44 14.21 -2.26
C ALA A 142 14.58 14.26 -3.28
N GLU A 143 14.83 15.43 -3.87
CA GLU A 143 15.92 15.62 -4.84
C GLU A 143 17.31 15.51 -4.19
N GLU A 144 17.45 16.02 -2.96
CA GLU A 144 18.69 15.94 -2.18
C GLU A 144 19.05 14.49 -1.87
N ILE A 145 18.09 13.71 -1.36
CA ILE A 145 18.27 12.28 -1.06
C ILE A 145 18.53 11.48 -2.33
N GLU A 146 17.88 11.83 -3.45
CA GLU A 146 18.09 11.14 -4.72
C GLU A 146 19.52 11.35 -5.25
N GLN A 147 20.03 12.59 -5.24
CA GLN A 147 21.40 12.88 -5.64
C GLN A 147 22.41 12.18 -4.73
N GLU A 148 22.16 12.22 -3.43
CA GLU A 148 23.05 11.61 -2.44
C GLU A 148 23.12 10.09 -2.57
N MET A 149 21.97 9.43 -2.77
CA MET A 149 21.92 8.00 -3.06
C MET A 149 22.70 7.66 -4.32
N LEU A 150 22.64 8.51 -5.35
CA LEU A 150 23.40 8.32 -6.58
C LEU A 150 24.92 8.43 -6.35
N GLU A 151 25.34 9.29 -5.42
CA GLU A 151 26.75 9.54 -5.09
C GLU A 151 27.35 8.47 -4.16
N HIS A 152 26.62 8.06 -3.13
CA HIS A 152 27.13 7.13 -2.10
C HIS A 152 26.77 5.66 -2.38
N HIS A 153 25.67 5.42 -3.10
CA HIS A 153 25.13 4.08 -3.35
C HIS A 153 24.75 3.88 -4.84
N PRO A 154 25.72 3.93 -5.78
CA PRO A 154 25.46 3.75 -7.21
C PRO A 154 24.83 2.39 -7.55
N GLU A 155 24.96 1.39 -6.67
CA GLU A 155 24.30 0.09 -6.74
C GLU A 155 22.77 0.15 -6.55
N ALA A 156 22.25 1.20 -5.89
CA ALA A 156 20.84 1.41 -5.65
C ALA A 156 20.20 2.16 -6.84
N LEU A 157 19.76 1.42 -7.85
CA LEU A 157 19.13 2.02 -9.02
C LEU A 157 17.71 2.51 -8.70
N LEU A 158 17.47 3.82 -8.81
CA LEU A 158 16.12 4.37 -8.74
C LEU A 158 15.26 3.81 -9.89
N LYS A 159 14.19 3.11 -9.54
CA LYS A 159 13.28 2.51 -10.53
C LYS A 159 11.93 3.18 -10.62
N ALA A 160 11.47 3.81 -9.54
CA ALA A 160 10.21 4.54 -9.55
C ALA A 160 10.13 5.58 -8.44
N GLU A 161 9.33 6.62 -8.69
CA GLU A 161 8.81 7.53 -7.68
C GLU A 161 7.31 7.28 -7.47
N GLY A 162 6.85 7.40 -6.23
CA GLY A 162 5.43 7.31 -5.89
C GLY A 162 5.02 8.32 -4.82
N SER A 163 3.71 8.47 -4.64
CA SER A 163 3.14 9.13 -3.46
C SER A 163 3.07 8.13 -2.32
N SER A 164 3.36 8.55 -1.08
CA SER A 164 3.13 7.69 0.09
C SER A 164 1.63 7.47 0.33
N PHE A 165 0.77 8.41 -0.05
CA PHE A 165 -0.69 8.33 0.15
C PHE A 165 -1.33 7.26 -0.71
N ASN A 166 -2.15 6.40 -0.10
CA ASN A 166 -2.91 5.36 -0.80
C ASN A 166 -3.97 5.98 -1.74
N ASN A 167 -4.18 5.37 -2.91
CA ASN A 167 -5.21 5.79 -3.85
C ASN A 167 -6.12 4.60 -4.18
N PRO A 168 -7.40 4.59 -3.74
CA PRO A 168 -8.32 3.49 -3.99
C PRO A 168 -8.61 3.24 -5.47
N PHE A 169 -8.41 4.24 -6.35
CA PHE A 169 -8.73 4.16 -7.77
C PHE A 169 -7.50 3.96 -8.67
N ALA A 170 -6.28 3.90 -8.12
CA ALA A 170 -5.11 3.53 -8.91
C ALA A 170 -5.33 2.15 -9.52
N SER A 171 -4.87 1.91 -10.74
CA SER A 171 -4.89 0.60 -11.40
C SER A 171 -3.72 -0.27 -10.90
N PRO A 172 -3.72 -1.60 -11.13
CA PRO A 172 -2.63 -2.48 -10.69
C PRO A 172 -1.22 -2.10 -11.20
N ASP A 173 -1.14 -1.27 -12.24
CA ASP A 173 0.09 -0.67 -12.78
C ASP A 173 0.50 0.64 -12.07
N GLY A 174 -0.28 1.07 -11.07
CA GLY A 174 -0.09 2.31 -10.31
C GLY A 174 -0.52 3.59 -11.03
N ARG A 175 -1.13 3.49 -12.21
CA ARG A 175 -1.65 4.62 -12.98
C ARG A 175 -3.13 4.83 -12.71
N VAL A 176 -3.64 6.05 -12.85
CA VAL A 176 -5.08 6.31 -12.81
C VAL A 176 -5.58 6.27 -14.24
N HIS A 177 -6.28 5.20 -14.62
CA HIS A 177 -7.03 5.16 -15.88
C HIS A 177 -8.38 5.82 -15.60
N ILE A 178 -8.47 7.14 -15.82
CA ILE A 178 -9.76 7.81 -15.92
C ILE A 178 -10.29 7.45 -17.32
N VAL A 179 -11.29 6.58 -17.37
CA VAL A 179 -12.10 6.34 -18.58
C VAL A 179 -13.27 7.30 -18.56
#